data_AF-A0A2E4RE64-F1
#
_entry.id   AF-A0A2E4RE64-F1
#
_cell.length_a   1.000
_cell.length_b   1.000
_cell.length_c   1.000
_cell.angle_alpha   90.00
_cell.angle_beta   90.00
_cell.angle_gamma   90.00
#
_symmetry.space_group_name_H-M   'P 1'
#
loop_
_entity.id
_entity.type
_entity.pdbx_description
1 polymer ?
#
loop_
_entity_poly.entity_id
_entity_poly.type
_entity_poly.pdbx_seq_one_letter_code
_entity_poly.pdbx_strand_id
1 'polypeptide(L)'
;MKQKIKKLYKKIPNGIKNRYFISCFIFSLWIFFFDANSLKIQLNQNQEIKKLKTDIKYYKNEIKKDTKTINIISQDTLNPSLEKYLREVLFLSKKNEEIFIIE
;
A
#
# COMPACT_ATOMS: atom_id res chain seq x y z
N MET A 1 -8.22 -33.27 -42.18
CA MET A 1 -7.93 -31.95 -41.57
C MET A 1 -7.68 -30.81 -42.56
N LYS A 2 -6.80 -30.97 -43.57
CA LYS A 2 -6.42 -29.89 -44.51
C LYS A 2 -7.59 -29.20 -45.24
N GLN A 3 -8.64 -29.96 -45.58
CA GLN A 3 -9.85 -29.46 -46.25
C GLN A 3 -10.64 -28.43 -45.40
N LYS A 4 -10.77 -28.67 -44.08
CA LYS A 4 -11.48 -27.76 -43.16
C LYS A 4 -10.74 -26.43 -43.00
N ILE A 5 -9.41 -26.47 -42.95
CA ILE A 5 -8.54 -25.29 -42.81
C ILE A 5 -8.64 -24.39 -44.05
N LYS A 6 -8.62 -24.97 -45.27
CA LYS A 6 -8.83 -24.22 -46.52
C LYS A 6 -10.20 -23.53 -46.59
N LYS A 7 -11.25 -24.18 -46.05
CA LYS A 7 -12.61 -23.62 -46.00
C LYS A 7 -12.70 -22.44 -45.03
N LEU A 8 -12.00 -22.53 -43.88
CA LEU A 8 -11.88 -21.42 -42.93
C LEU A 8 -11.12 -20.23 -43.55
N TYR A 9 -9.99 -20.48 -44.22
CA TYR A 9 -9.18 -19.43 -44.84
C TYR A 9 -9.93 -18.65 -45.94
N LYS A 10 -10.80 -19.31 -46.69
CA LYS A 10 -11.68 -18.67 -47.69
C LYS A 10 -12.75 -17.78 -47.08
N LYS A 11 -13.19 -18.03 -45.83
CA LYS A 11 -14.18 -17.20 -45.13
C LYS A 11 -13.59 -15.95 -44.47
N ILE A 12 -12.27 -15.85 -44.35
CA ILE A 12 -11.62 -14.70 -43.72
C ILE A 12 -11.58 -13.51 -44.69
N PRO A 13 -12.07 -12.32 -44.29
CA PRO A 13 -12.00 -11.08 -45.06
C PRO A 13 -10.56 -10.73 -45.48
N ASN A 14 -10.39 -10.16 -46.67
CA ASN A 14 -9.06 -9.88 -47.24
C ASN A 14 -8.20 -8.94 -46.39
N GLY A 15 -8.81 -8.03 -45.61
CA GLY A 15 -8.08 -7.13 -44.71
C GLY A 15 -7.30 -7.86 -43.60
N ILE A 16 -7.79 -9.00 -43.11
CA ILE A 16 -7.15 -9.78 -42.04
C ILE A 16 -5.99 -10.65 -42.57
N LYS A 17 -5.92 -10.86 -43.90
CA LYS A 17 -4.81 -11.59 -44.54
C LYS A 17 -3.57 -10.72 -44.77
N ASN A 18 -3.68 -9.41 -44.50
CA ASN A 18 -2.56 -8.50 -44.62
C ASN A 18 -1.50 -8.81 -43.54
N ARG A 19 -0.25 -9.03 -43.97
CA ARG A 19 0.89 -9.26 -43.06
C ARG A 19 1.07 -8.15 -42.02
N TYR A 20 0.76 -6.90 -42.39
CA TYR A 20 0.82 -5.77 -41.48
C TYR A 20 -0.27 -5.84 -40.40
N PHE A 21 -1.49 -6.27 -40.76
CA PHE A 21 -2.59 -6.43 -39.82
C PHE A 21 -2.33 -7.56 -38.83
N ILE A 22 -1.84 -8.71 -39.31
CA ILE A 22 -1.48 -9.85 -38.46
C ILE A 22 -0.34 -9.46 -37.51
N SER A 23 0.69 -8.76 -38.02
CA SER A 23 1.78 -8.26 -37.19
C SER A 23 1.28 -7.28 -36.12
N CYS A 24 0.44 -6.30 -36.48
CA CYS A 24 -0.18 -5.36 -35.53
C CYS A 24 -1.06 -6.06 -34.50
N PHE A 25 -1.82 -7.08 -34.92
CA PHE A 25 -2.69 -7.84 -34.02
C PHE A 25 -1.89 -8.64 -33.00
N ILE A 26 -0.82 -9.30 -33.43
CA ILE A 26 0.11 -10.01 -32.54
C ILE A 26 0.78 -9.01 -31.59
N PHE A 27 1.24 -7.85 -32.10
CA PHE A 27 1.84 -6.81 -31.27
C PHE A 27 0.86 -6.23 -30.25
N SER A 28 -0.39 -6.01 -30.65
CA SER A 28 -1.44 -5.51 -29.76
C SER A 28 -1.79 -6.52 -28.69
N LEU A 29 -1.92 -7.81 -29.04
CA LEU A 29 -2.08 -8.90 -28.08
C LEU A 29 -0.89 -8.98 -27.11
N TRP A 30 0.33 -8.80 -27.62
CA TRP A 30 1.52 -8.83 -26.80
C TRP A 30 1.54 -7.68 -25.78
N ILE A 31 1.22 -6.46 -26.22
CA ILE A 31 1.07 -5.31 -25.33
C ILE A 31 -0.08 -5.52 -24.33
N PHE A 32 -1.20 -6.12 -24.73
CA PHE A 32 -2.33 -6.30 -23.82
C PHE A 32 -2.10 -7.40 -22.76
N PHE A 33 -1.42 -8.49 -23.12
CA PHE A 33 -1.28 -9.67 -22.25
C PHE A 33 0.05 -9.73 -21.50
N PHE A 34 1.14 -9.27 -22.10
CA PHE A 34 2.49 -9.36 -21.51
C PHE A 34 3.03 -8.02 -21.04
N ASP A 35 2.47 -6.88 -21.45
CA ASP A 35 2.94 -5.58 -20.97
C ASP A 35 2.58 -5.35 -19.50
N ALA A 36 3.40 -4.52 -18.83
CA ALA A 36 3.38 -4.25 -17.40
C ALA A 36 2.12 -3.52 -16.91
N ASN A 37 1.15 -3.26 -17.78
CA ASN A 37 -0.10 -2.59 -17.44
C ASN A 37 -1.25 -3.57 -17.14
N SER A 38 -0.89 -4.79 -16.70
CA SER A 38 -1.88 -5.80 -16.32
C SER A 38 -2.77 -5.30 -15.18
N LEU A 39 -4.06 -5.67 -15.23
CA LEU A 39 -5.03 -5.34 -14.19
C LEU A 39 -4.57 -5.79 -12.78
N LYS A 40 -3.77 -6.86 -12.68
CA LYS A 40 -3.18 -7.32 -11.42
C LYS A 40 -2.24 -6.28 -10.80
N ILE A 41 -1.43 -5.63 -11.62
CA ILE A 41 -0.46 -4.63 -11.15
C ILE A 41 -1.20 -3.42 -10.59
N GLN A 42 -2.23 -2.94 -11.29
CA GLN A 42 -3.06 -1.83 -10.81
C GLN A 42 -3.83 -2.17 -9.52
N LEU A 43 -4.32 -3.41 -9.38
CA LEU A 43 -4.97 -3.85 -8.13
C LEU A 43 -3.99 -3.87 -6.95
N ASN A 44 -2.78 -4.40 -7.14
CA ASN A 44 -1.76 -4.43 -6.10
C ASN A 44 -1.32 -3.02 -5.70
N GLN A 45 -1.09 -2.14 -6.67
CA GLN A 45 -0.75 -0.72 -6.43
C GLN A 45 -1.85 0.00 -5.65
N ASN A 46 -3.13 -0.24 -5.97
CA ASN A 46 -4.24 0.34 -5.24
C ASN A 46 -4.33 -0.16 -3.78
N GLN A 47 -3.99 -1.43 -3.53
CA GLN A 47 -3.91 -1.97 -2.17
C GLN A 47 -2.76 -1.32 -1.39
N GLU A 48 -1.60 -1.15 -2.01
CA GLU A 48 -0.45 -0.47 -1.41
C GLU A 48 -0.77 0.99 -1.08
N ILE A 49 -1.43 1.71 -1.99
CA ILE A 49 -1.93 3.08 -1.73
C ILE A 49 -2.88 3.11 -0.53
N LYS A 50 -3.79 2.15 -0.41
CA LYS A 50 -4.71 2.08 0.74
C LYS A 50 -3.96 1.81 2.05
N LYS A 51 -2.97 0.92 2.02
CA LYS A 51 -2.11 0.62 3.18
C LYS A 51 -1.36 1.88 3.62
N LEU A 52 -0.65 2.54 2.70
CA LEU A 52 0.08 3.78 2.97
C LEU A 52 -0.82 4.89 3.52
N LYS A 53 -2.04 5.05 3.00
CA LYS A 53 -3.01 6.02 3.55
C LYS A 53 -3.43 5.68 4.98
N THR A 54 -3.58 4.40 5.28
CA THR A 54 -3.89 3.92 6.62
C THR A 54 -2.74 4.19 7.58
N ASP A 55 -1.52 3.89 7.16
CA ASP A 55 -0.29 4.14 7.93
C ASP A 55 -0.13 5.65 8.20
N ILE A 56 -0.31 6.50 7.19
CA ILE A 56 -0.29 7.97 7.35
C ILE A 56 -1.32 8.43 8.39
N LYS A 57 -2.55 7.88 8.34
CA LYS A 57 -3.60 8.23 9.31
C LYS A 57 -3.22 7.79 10.72
N TYR A 58 -2.67 6.59 10.86
CA TYR A 58 -2.20 6.04 12.12
C TYR A 58 -1.11 6.92 12.73
N TYR A 59 -0.02 7.17 12.00
CA TYR A 59 1.10 7.98 12.51
C TYR A 59 0.70 9.42 12.79
N LYS A 60 -0.19 10.03 12.00
CA LYS A 60 -0.74 11.36 12.32
C LYS A 60 -1.51 11.38 13.65
N ASN A 61 -2.20 10.30 13.99
CA ASN A 61 -2.89 10.20 15.27
C ASN A 61 -1.91 9.98 16.42
N GLU A 62 -0.90 9.14 16.26
CA GLU A 62 0.14 8.93 17.28
C GLU A 62 0.91 10.24 17.54
N ILE A 63 1.35 10.94 16.49
CA ILE A 63 2.01 12.25 16.64
C ILE A 63 1.13 13.24 17.42
N LYS A 64 -0.19 13.26 17.17
CA LYS A 64 -1.10 14.12 17.94
C LYS A 64 -1.19 13.73 19.41
N LYS A 65 -1.13 12.44 19.75
CA LYS A 65 -1.08 11.98 21.15
C LYS A 65 0.24 12.38 21.79
N ASP A 66 1.35 12.09 21.13
CA ASP A 66 2.69 12.40 21.64
C ASP A 66 2.88 13.90 21.83
N THR A 67 2.40 14.72 20.90
CA THR A 67 2.47 16.19 21.04
C THR A 67 1.69 16.67 22.25
N LYS A 68 0.52 16.07 22.55
CA LYS A 68 -0.21 16.39 23.78
C LYS A 68 0.57 15.99 25.02
N THR A 69 1.15 14.79 25.01
CA THR A 69 2.00 14.30 26.11
C THR A 69 3.19 15.23 26.34
N ILE A 70 3.90 15.61 25.27
CA ILE A 70 5.01 16.57 25.33
C ILE A 70 4.54 17.90 25.90
N ASN A 71 3.43 18.46 25.43
CA ASN A 71 2.91 19.72 25.96
C ASN A 71 2.56 19.64 27.46
N ILE A 72 2.05 18.51 27.94
CA ILE A 72 1.78 18.28 29.37
C ILE A 72 3.09 18.24 30.16
N ILE A 73 4.14 17.60 29.63
CA ILE A 73 5.45 17.48 30.27
C ILE A 73 6.24 18.79 30.23
N SER A 74 6.17 19.53 29.13
CA SER A 74 6.89 20.80 28.92
C SER A 74 6.26 21.99 29.63
N GLN A 75 5.04 21.84 30.16
CA GLN A 75 4.48 22.82 31.08
C GLN A 75 5.24 22.71 32.41
N ASP A 76 6.13 23.68 32.63
CA ASP A 76 7.18 23.76 33.65
C ASP A 76 6.69 23.81 35.13
N THR A 77 5.44 23.41 35.37
CA THR A 77 4.93 23.17 36.71
C THR A 77 5.13 21.70 37.05
N LEU A 78 6.28 21.39 37.64
CA LEU A 78 6.54 20.18 38.43
C LEU A 78 5.55 20.12 39.62
N ASN A 79 4.29 19.85 39.31
CA ASN A 79 3.25 19.57 40.28
C ASN A 79 3.29 18.06 40.59
N PRO A 80 3.10 17.63 41.85
CA PRO A 80 2.88 16.22 42.20
C PRO A 80 1.96 15.43 41.24
N SER A 81 0.99 16.09 40.62
CA SER A 81 0.11 15.47 39.60
C SER A 81 0.83 15.05 38.31
N LEU A 82 1.88 15.77 37.88
CA LEU A 82 2.67 15.42 36.70
C LEU A 82 3.55 14.19 36.97
N GLU A 83 4.21 14.13 38.12
CA GLU A 83 5.02 12.97 38.51
C GLU A 83 4.16 11.69 38.57
N LYS A 84 2.95 11.79 39.12
CA LYS A 84 2.00 10.69 39.15
C LYS A 84 1.63 10.20 37.74
N TYR A 85 1.37 11.13 36.80
CA TYR A 85 1.08 10.79 35.41
C TYR A 85 2.28 10.11 34.70
N LEU A 86 3.50 10.62 34.92
CA LEU A 86 4.71 10.02 34.36
C LEU A 86 4.96 8.59 34.88
N ARG A 87 4.64 8.32 36.15
CA ARG A 87 4.77 6.99 36.78
C ARG A 87 3.67 6.02 36.36
N GLU A 88 2.41 6.46 36.30
CA GLU A 88 1.26 5.57 36.09
C GLU A 88 0.93 5.34 34.61
N VAL A 89 1.11 6.36 33.76
CA VAL A 89 0.68 6.30 32.34
C VAL A 89 1.87 6.06 31.41
N LEU A 90 3.04 6.65 31.72
CA LEU A 90 4.24 6.54 30.89
C LEU A 90 5.31 5.60 31.47
N PHE A 91 5.09 5.07 32.68
CA PHE A 91 6.00 4.15 33.37
C PHE A 91 7.46 4.62 33.41
N LEU A 92 7.68 5.94 33.52
CA LEU A 92 9.04 6.50 33.60
C LEU A 92 9.63 6.28 35.00
N SER A 93 10.82 5.67 35.05
CA SER A 93 11.62 5.49 36.25
C SER A 93 12.52 6.69 36.54
N LYS A 94 12.75 6.95 37.83
CA LYS A 94 13.80 7.88 38.25
C LYS A 94 15.18 7.22 38.09
N LYS A 95 16.24 8.02 38.01
CA LYS A 95 17.62 7.56 37.71
C LYS A 95 18.14 6.41 38.58
N ASN A 96 17.60 6.21 39.78
CA ASN A 96 17.98 5.15 40.72
C ASN A 96 16.78 4.26 41.13
N GLU A 97 15.76 4.14 40.29
CA GLU A 97 14.54 3.38 40.57
C GLU A 97 14.33 2.30 39.50
N GLU A 98 14.11 1.06 39.92
CA GLU A 98 13.76 -0.06 39.05
C GLU A 98 12.24 -0.31 39.15
N ILE A 99 11.55 -0.29 38.01
CA ILE A 99 10.10 -0.56 37.91
C ILE A 99 9.91 -2.01 37.50
N PHE A 100 9.14 -2.77 38.28
CA PHE A 100 8.76 -4.14 37.96
C PHE A 100 7.29 -4.17 37.54
N ILE A 101 7.02 -4.67 36.33
CA ILE A 101 5.66 -4.97 35.86
C ILE A 101 5.44 -6.47 36.10
N ILE A 102 4.49 -6.80 36.97
CA ILE A 102 4.13 -8.19 37.30
C ILE A 102 2.81 -8.48 36.61
N GLU A 103 2.76 -9.55 35.83
CA GLU A 103 1.58 -10.03 35.09
C GLU A 103 0.85 -11.13 35.87
#